data_AF-A0A537J361-F1
#
_entry.id   AF-A0A537J361-F1
#
_cell.length_a   1.000
_cell.length_b   1.000
_cell.length_c   1.000
_cell.angle_alpha   90.00
_cell.angle_beta   90.00
_cell.angle_gamma   90.00
#
_symmetry.space_group_name_H-M   'P 1'
#
loop_
_entity.id
_entity.type
_entity.pdbx_description
1 polymer ?
#
loop_
_entity_poly.entity_id
_entity_poly.type
_entity_poly.pdbx_seq_one_letter_code
_entity_poly.pdbx_strand_id
1 'polypeptide(L)'
;MTAETDLVTVLIVDPSPIMLSGLGGVLQSDPEIELVGACGTGRGALEVCARAHPSVVVTEVSLPDMSGIYLWRDRRRGLGVCAQGHHARESPARGPRGPEGRDHGSPCDHQAGVR
;
A
#
# COMPACT_ATOMS: atom_id res chain seq x y z
N MET A 1 13.30 34.91 13.14
CA MET A 1 13.22 33.57 13.76
C MET A 1 12.76 32.61 12.69
N THR A 2 13.70 32.04 11.94
CA THR A 2 13.42 30.97 10.98
C THR A 2 13.37 29.68 11.79
N ALA A 3 12.18 29.10 11.95
CA ALA A 3 12.10 27.74 12.48
C ALA A 3 12.84 26.83 11.49
N GLU A 4 13.77 26.05 11.99
CA GLU A 4 14.42 24.97 11.26
C GLU A 4 13.34 23.89 11.08
N THR A 5 12.64 23.92 9.94
CA THR A 5 11.64 22.90 9.62
C THR A 5 12.39 21.69 9.07
N ASP A 6 12.37 20.59 9.83
CA ASP A 6 12.88 19.30 9.35
C ASP A 6 12.03 18.88 8.14
N LEU A 7 12.66 18.78 6.96
CA LEU A 7 11.97 18.42 5.72
C LEU A 7 11.37 17.02 5.85
N VAL A 8 10.13 16.86 5.38
CA VAL A 8 9.49 15.55 5.31
C VAL A 8 9.99 14.82 4.07
N THR A 9 10.84 13.81 4.26
CA THR A 9 11.38 12.99 3.16
C THR A 9 10.42 11.86 2.81
N VAL A 10 9.95 11.85 1.56
CA VAL A 10 8.91 10.94 1.08
C VAL A 10 9.43 10.01 -0.01
N LEU A 11 9.05 8.75 0.06
CA LEU A 11 9.17 7.76 -1.02
C LEU A 11 7.77 7.38 -1.53
N ILE A 12 7.57 7.38 -2.85
CA ILE A 12 6.34 6.87 -3.48
C ILE A 12 6.58 5.50 -4.10
N VAL A 13 5.67 4.56 -3.86
CA VAL A 13 5.72 3.19 -4.37
C VAL A 13 4.40 2.81 -5.03
N ASP A 14 4.37 2.80 -6.37
CA ASP A 14 3.17 2.48 -7.14
C ASP A 14 3.57 1.92 -8.52
N PRO A 15 3.04 0.75 -8.95
CA PRO A 15 3.36 0.19 -10.26
C PRO A 15 2.91 1.06 -11.45
N SER A 16 2.02 2.02 -11.23
CA SER A 16 1.45 2.91 -12.23
C SER A 16 2.32 4.16 -12.44
N PRO A 17 2.98 4.33 -13.60
CA PRO A 17 3.83 5.50 -13.87
C PRO A 17 3.06 6.83 -13.80
N ILE A 18 1.78 6.83 -14.15
CA ILE A 18 0.93 8.03 -14.06
C ILE A 18 0.68 8.43 -12.60
N MET A 19 0.54 7.47 -11.69
CA MET A 19 0.41 7.75 -10.26
C MET A 19 1.71 8.30 -9.68
N LEU A 20 2.86 7.72 -10.05
CA LEU A 20 4.17 8.22 -9.64
C LEU A 20 4.36 9.68 -10.08
N SER A 21 4.05 10.00 -11.34
CA SER A 21 4.16 11.36 -11.85
C SER A 21 3.16 12.32 -11.21
N GLY A 22 1.91 11.91 -11.05
CA GLY A 22 0.84 12.75 -10.50
C GLY A 22 1.06 13.06 -9.03
N LEU A 23 1.26 12.03 -8.20
CA LEU A 23 1.52 12.21 -6.77
C LEU A 23 2.87 12.90 -6.53
N GLY A 24 3.90 12.58 -7.32
CA GLY A 24 5.18 13.26 -7.27
C GLY A 24 5.04 14.77 -7.49
N GLY A 25 4.30 15.18 -8.53
CA GLY A 25 4.06 16.59 -8.81
C GLY A 25 3.29 17.32 -7.70
N VAL A 26 2.30 16.66 -7.09
CA VAL A 26 1.56 17.23 -5.95
C VAL A 26 2.46 17.40 -4.72
N LEU A 27 3.22 16.36 -4.36
CA LEU A 27 4.09 16.40 -3.18
C LEU A 27 5.24 17.40 -3.35
N GLN A 28 5.85 17.48 -4.54
CA GLN A 28 6.92 18.43 -4.83
C GLN A 28 6.45 19.89 -4.92
N SER A 29 5.13 20.15 -4.90
CA SER A 29 4.60 21.51 -4.83
C SER A 29 4.66 22.13 -3.43
N ASP A 30 4.86 21.30 -2.40
CA ASP A 30 5.03 21.74 -1.01
C ASP A 30 6.53 21.89 -0.67
N PRO A 31 6.99 23.10 -0.28
CA PRO A 31 8.40 23.32 0.03
C PRO A 31 8.89 22.61 1.30
N GLU A 32 8.00 22.06 2.13
CA GLU A 32 8.35 21.28 3.32
C GLU A 32 8.53 19.78 3.02
N ILE A 33 8.32 19.36 1.77
CA ILE A 33 8.39 17.96 1.33
C ILE A 33 9.55 17.75 0.36
N GLU A 34 10.37 16.75 0.64
CA GLU A 34 11.42 16.27 -0.25
C GLU A 34 11.07 14.88 -0.78
N LEU A 35 10.89 14.74 -2.09
CA LEU A 35 10.70 13.43 -2.72
C LEU A 35 12.06 12.74 -2.93
N VAL A 36 12.41 11.78 -2.07
CA VAL A 36 13.70 11.06 -2.11
C VAL A 36 13.71 9.86 -3.05
N GLY A 37 12.56 9.51 -3.64
CA GLY A 37 12.47 8.52 -4.69
C GLY A 37 11.05 8.15 -5.11
N ALA A 38 10.97 7.49 -6.26
CA ALA A 38 9.76 6.89 -6.80
C ALA A 38 10.12 5.53 -7.42
N CYS A 39 9.32 4.50 -7.17
CA CYS A 39 9.55 3.16 -7.70
C CYS A 39 8.25 2.38 -7.88
N GLY A 40 8.24 1.40 -8.79
CA GLY A 40 7.05 0.58 -9.07
C GLY A 40 6.99 -0.77 -8.38
N THR A 41 8.01 -1.12 -7.57
CA THR A 41 8.15 -2.44 -6.95
C THR A 41 8.55 -2.32 -5.49
N GLY A 42 8.17 -3.32 -4.69
CA GLY A 42 8.53 -3.36 -3.28
C GLY A 42 10.03 -3.59 -3.06
N ARG A 43 10.70 -4.37 -3.91
CA ARG A 43 12.17 -4.49 -3.87
C ARG A 43 12.87 -3.16 -4.13
N GLY A 44 12.44 -2.42 -5.16
CA GLY A 44 12.97 -1.08 -5.43
C GLY A 44 12.71 -0.13 -4.26
N ALA A 45 11.53 -0.24 -3.64
CA ALA A 45 11.21 0.54 -2.45
C ALA A 45 12.17 0.24 -1.30
N LEU A 46 12.46 -1.04 -1.01
CA LEU A 46 13.41 -1.46 0.03
C LEU A 46 14.83 -0.94 -0.22
N GLU A 47 15.30 -0.92 -1.47
CA GLU A 47 16.60 -0.36 -1.84
C GLU A 47 16.68 1.14 -1.59
N VAL A 48 15.68 1.91 -2.03
CA VAL A 48 15.63 3.36 -1.79
C VAL A 48 15.56 3.64 -0.30
N CYS A 49 14.69 2.92 0.39
CA CYS A 49 14.53 2.97 1.81
C CYS A 49 15.85 2.73 2.58
N ALA A 50 16.66 1.75 2.16
CA ALA A 50 17.94 1.44 2.79
C ALA A 50 19.00 2.52 2.56
N ARG A 51 18.90 3.26 1.45
CA ARG A 51 19.84 4.32 1.07
C ARG A 51 19.47 5.70 1.59
N ALA A 52 18.19 6.04 1.53
CA ALA A 52 17.68 7.40 1.73
C ALA A 52 16.93 7.59 3.06
N HIS A 53 16.62 6.51 3.78
CA HIS A 53 15.93 6.56 5.07
C HIS A 53 14.71 7.52 5.11
N PRO A 54 13.75 7.39 4.18
CA PRO A 54 12.60 8.29 4.12
C PRO A 54 11.83 8.28 5.44
N SER A 55 11.29 9.44 5.83
CA SER A 55 10.40 9.58 6.99
C SER A 55 8.95 9.21 6.67
N VAL A 56 8.56 9.19 5.39
CA VAL A 56 7.24 8.70 4.95
C VAL A 56 7.37 7.84 3.71
N VAL A 57 6.65 6.71 3.68
CA VAL A 57 6.47 5.89 2.48
C VAL A 57 4.99 5.89 2.10
N VAL A 58 4.69 6.40 0.92
CA VAL A 58 3.37 6.25 0.30
C VAL A 58 3.43 5.06 -0.64
N THR A 59 2.65 4.01 -0.38
CA THR A 59 2.73 2.75 -1.14
C THR A 59 1.37 2.24 -1.54
N GLU A 60 1.24 1.71 -2.75
CA GLU A 60 0.13 0.83 -3.10
C GLU A 60 0.26 -0.50 -2.33
N VAL A 61 -0.87 -1.08 -1.91
CA VAL A 61 -0.91 -2.37 -1.20
C VAL A 61 -0.51 -3.51 -2.13
N SER A 62 -0.95 -3.45 -3.38
CA SER A 62 -0.75 -4.48 -4.40
C SER A 62 0.43 -4.11 -5.31
N LEU A 63 1.65 -4.43 -4.90
CA LEU A 63 2.84 -4.27 -5.76
C LEU A 63 3.10 -5.57 -6.56
N PRO A 64 3.83 -5.49 -7.70
CA PRO A 64 4.05 -6.64 -8.58
C PRO A 64 4.82 -7.80 -7.93
N ASP A 65 5.63 -7.53 -6.91
CA ASP A 65 6.61 -8.47 -6.34
C ASP A 65 6.38 -8.78 -4.86
N MET A 66 5.57 -7.99 -4.15
CA MET A 66 5.20 -8.21 -2.75
C MET A 66 3.97 -7.37 -2.39
N SER A 67 3.37 -7.61 -1.23
CA SER A 67 2.44 -6.61 -0.70
C SER A 67 3.24 -5.41 -0.18
N GLY A 68 2.84 -4.19 -0.56
CA GLY A 68 3.39 -2.95 -0.01
C GLY A 68 3.23 -2.86 1.51
N ILE A 69 2.32 -3.67 2.04
CA ILE A 69 2.14 -3.91 3.46
C ILE A 69 3.39 -4.48 4.13
N TYR A 70 4.25 -5.20 3.42
CA TYR A 70 5.44 -5.76 4.07
C TYR A 70 6.60 -4.76 4.19
N LEU A 71 6.50 -3.56 3.61
CA LEU A 71 7.55 -2.53 3.67
C LEU A 71 7.81 -2.01 5.10
N TRP A 72 6.88 -2.20 6.05
CA TRP A 72 7.04 -1.74 7.44
C TRP A 72 7.59 -2.78 8.41
N ARG A 73 7.63 -4.07 8.04
CA ARG A 73 7.78 -5.16 9.04
C ARG A 73 9.08 -5.08 9.85
N ASP A 74 10.08 -4.35 9.35
CA ASP A 74 11.42 -4.26 9.95
C ASP A 74 11.92 -2.83 10.26
N ARG A 75 11.14 -1.77 9.99
CA ARG A 75 11.55 -0.37 10.26
C ARG A 75 10.95 0.19 11.55
N ARG A 76 11.80 0.69 12.46
CA ARG A 76 11.38 1.36 13.72
C ARG A 76 11.25 2.88 13.56
N ARG A 77 10.37 3.43 14.41
CA ARG A 77 10.06 4.84 14.82
C ARG A 77 10.47 5.97 13.87
N GLY A 78 9.48 6.73 13.41
CA GLY A 78 9.62 7.92 12.56
C GLY A 78 9.02 7.75 11.17
N LEU A 79 8.85 6.51 10.71
CA LEU A 79 8.30 6.21 9.39
C LEU A 79 6.75 6.21 9.39
N GLY A 80 6.15 7.19 8.73
CA GLY A 80 4.72 7.18 8.39
C GLY A 80 4.46 6.33 7.13
N VAL A 81 3.45 5.46 7.17
CA VAL A 81 3.04 4.69 5.98
C VAL A 81 1.63 5.07 5.58
N CYS A 82 1.47 5.50 4.34
CA CYS A 82 0.17 5.74 3.73
C CYS A 82 -0.06 4.69 2.65
N ALA A 83 -0.94 3.73 2.92
CA ALA A 83 -1.27 2.66 1.99
C ALA A 83 -2.42 3.09 1.08
N GLN A 84 -2.17 3.13 -0.23
CA GLN A 84 -3.23 3.26 -1.23
C GLN A 84 -3.78 1.87 -1.56
N GLY A 85 -5.09 1.78 -1.69
CA GLY A 85 -5.77 0.58 -2.14
C GLY A 85 -6.79 0.95 -3.18
N HIS A 86 -6.66 0.37 -4.37
CA HIS A 86 -7.73 0.42 -5.35
C HIS A 86 -8.89 -0.48 -4.89
N HIS A 87 -10.00 0.11 -4.44
CA HIS A 87 -11.27 -0.61 -4.37
C HIS A 87 -11.75 -0.91 -5.79
N ALA A 88 -11.20 -1.96 -6.42
CA ALA A 88 -11.87 -2.61 -7.54
C ALA A 88 -13.10 -3.34 -6.98
N ARG A 89 -14.20 -2.61 -6.72
CA ARG A 89 -15.51 -3.26 -6.62
C ARG A 89 -15.91 -3.71 -8.02
N GLU A 90 -15.40 -4.85 -8.44
CA GLU A 90 -16.03 -5.65 -9.48
C GLU A 90 -16.41 -7.02 -8.91
N SER A 91 -17.72 -7.21 -8.74
CA SER A 91 -18.36 -8.54 -8.74
C SER A 91 -19.84 -8.39 -9.09
N PRO A 92 -20.42 -9.42 -9.73
CA PRO A 92 -21.04 -9.30 -11.05
C PRO A 92 -22.51 -8.88 -11.02
N ALA A 93 -23.06 -8.64 -12.21
CA ALA A 93 -24.49 -8.44 -12.45
C ALA A 93 -25.35 -9.36 -11.57
N ARG A 94 -26.19 -8.76 -10.74
CA ARG A 94 -27.22 -9.45 -9.99
C ARG A 94 -28.23 -10.00 -11.01
N GLY A 95 -28.11 -11.27 -11.39
CA GLY A 95 -29.16 -11.97 -12.14
C GLY A 95 -30.49 -11.93 -11.37
N PRO A 96 -31.65 -12.07 -12.06
CA PRO A 96 -32.94 -11.93 -11.41
C PRO A 96 -33.09 -13.04 -10.35
N ARG A 97 -33.47 -12.65 -9.13
CA ARG A 97 -33.73 -13.61 -8.05
C ARG A 97 -34.98 -14.43 -8.42
N GLY A 98 -34.78 -15.72 -8.69
CA GLY A 98 -35.86 -16.72 -8.67
C GLY A 98 -36.19 -17.14 -7.23
N PRO A 99 -37.41 -17.61 -6.96
CA PRO A 99 -37.86 -17.93 -5.61
C PRO A 99 -37.44 -19.37 -5.21
N GLU A 100 -37.05 -19.50 -3.93
CA GLU A 100 -37.18 -20.70 -3.09
C GLU A 100 -36.26 -21.92 -3.34
N GLY A 101 -35.60 -22.38 -2.26
CA GLY A 101 -34.81 -23.61 -2.31
C GLY A 101 -34.08 -23.99 -1.03
N ARG A 102 -34.86 -24.31 0.02
CA ARG A 102 -34.62 -25.30 1.09
C ARG A 102 -33.26 -25.37 1.80
N ASP A 103 -33.37 -25.11 3.10
CA ASP A 103 -32.46 -25.44 4.18
C ASP A 103 -32.20 -26.97 4.26
N HIS A 104 -30.94 -27.38 4.09
CA HIS A 104 -30.46 -28.72 4.41
C HIS A 104 -29.13 -28.58 5.15
N GLY A 105 -29.18 -28.86 6.46
CA GLY A 105 -28.03 -28.75 7.35
C GLY A 105 -27.00 -29.87 7.22
N SER A 106 -25.80 -29.60 7.73
CA SER A 106 -25.05 -30.49 8.64
C SER A 106 -23.80 -29.80 9.20
N PRO A 107 -23.29 -30.26 10.36
CA PRO A 107 -22.50 -29.46 11.28
C PRO A 107 -20.99 -29.55 11.05
N CYS A 108 -20.29 -28.65 11.75
CA CYS A 108 -18.85 -28.50 11.86
C CYS A 108 -18.07 -29.81 12.04
N ASP A 109 -17.06 -30.01 11.20
CA ASP A 109 -15.88 -30.84 11.53
C ASP A 109 -14.61 -29.99 11.40
N HIS A 110 -14.00 -29.69 12.54
CA HIS A 110 -12.63 -29.17 12.69
C HIS A 110 -12.00 -29.79 13.94
N GLN A 111 -11.39 -30.96 13.79
CA GLN A 111 -10.23 -31.39 14.58
C GLN A 111 -9.28 -32.09 13.58
N ALA A 112 -8.18 -31.44 13.20
CA ALA A 112 -6.89 -31.45 13.89
C ALA A 112 -6.20 -32.83 13.82
N GLY A 113 -5.15 -32.92 13.00
CA GLY A 113 -4.34 -34.13 12.85
C GLY A 113 -3.08 -33.88 12.02
N VAL A 114 -2.09 -33.25 12.65
CA VAL A 114 -0.70 -33.21 12.20
C VAL A 114 -0.16 -34.63 12.07
N ARG A 115 0.38 -34.97 10.89
CA ARG A 115 1.57 -35.83 10.73
C ARG A 115 2.40 -35.33 9.56
#